data_AF-B8CZT3-F1
#
_entry.id   AF-B8CZT3-F1
#
_cell.length_a   1.000
_cell.length_b   1.000
_cell.length_c   1.000
_cell.angle_alpha   90.00
_cell.angle_beta   90.00
_cell.angle_gamma   90.00
#
_symmetry.space_group_name_H-M   'P 1'
#
loop_
_entity.id
_entity.type
_entity.pdbx_description
1 polymer ?
#
loop_
_entity_poly.entity_id
_entity_poly.type
_entity_poly.pdbx_seq_one_letter_code
_entity_poly.pdbx_strand_id
1 'polypeptide(L)' 'MVLKNTTGENPNLTQYEKIDQHEFLVAWSMGMNDEEIAKKLGVSVPLVKEFKASLFSNN' A
#
# COMPACT_ATOMS: atom_id res chain seq x y z
N MET A 1 -14.40 -25.69 14.49
CA MET A 1 -14.28 -24.23 14.30
C MET A 1 -12.90 -23.93 13.73
N VAL A 2 -12.83 -22.88 12.90
CA VAL A 2 -11.74 -22.38 12.04
C VAL A 2 -11.40 -23.19 10.78
N LEU A 3 -11.95 -22.75 9.64
CA LEU A 3 -11.25 -22.76 8.35
C LEU A 3 -11.53 -21.44 7.61
N LYS A 4 -10.69 -20.46 7.95
CA LYS A 4 -9.99 -19.49 7.09
C LYS A 4 -10.76 -18.95 5.87
N ASN A 5 -11.06 -17.66 5.97
CA ASN A 5 -11.72 -16.79 5.00
C ASN A 5 -11.29 -17.06 3.54
N THR A 6 -12.25 -17.52 2.75
CA THR A 6 -12.25 -17.44 1.29
C THR A 6 -12.50 -16.00 0.84
N THR A 7 -11.49 -15.34 0.28
CA THR A 7 -11.65 -14.37 -0.81
C THR A 7 -10.39 -14.47 -1.66
N GLY A 8 -10.58 -14.68 -2.97
CA GLY A 8 -9.64 -15.34 -3.86
C GLY A 8 -8.23 -14.75 -3.87
N GLU A 9 -7.26 -15.54 -3.45
CA GLU A 9 -5.85 -15.30 -3.76
C GLU A 9 -5.61 -15.70 -5.22
N ASN A 10 -5.64 -14.69 -6.10
CA ASN A 10 -5.11 -14.79 -7.45
C ASN A 10 -3.56 -14.75 -7.35
N PRO A 11 -2.80 -15.79 -7.72
CA PRO A 11 -1.35 -15.84 -7.51
C PRO A 11 -0.54 -14.96 -8.49
N ASN A 12 -1.13 -13.90 -9.05
CA ASN A 12 -0.48 -12.97 -9.98
C ASN A 12 -0.70 -11.49 -9.62
N LEU A 13 -0.80 -11.18 -8.33
CA LEU A 13 -0.80 -9.80 -7.87
C LEU A 13 0.63 -9.27 -8.01
N THR A 14 0.83 -8.36 -8.96
CA THR A 14 2.07 -7.58 -9.04
C THR A 14 2.28 -6.91 -7.67
N GLN A 15 3.53 -6.82 -7.22
CA GLN A 15 3.98 -6.31 -5.90
C GLN A 15 3.40 -4.95 -5.44
N TYR A 16 2.64 -4.27 -6.28
CA TYR A 16 2.00 -2.97 -6.06
C TYR A 16 0.53 -3.06 -5.59
N GLU A 17 -0.11 -4.25 -5.61
CA GLU A 17 -1.50 -4.41 -5.14
C GLU A 17 -1.65 -4.50 -3.61
N LYS A 18 -0.56 -4.37 -2.85
CA LYS A 18 -0.60 -4.41 -1.37
C LYS A 18 -0.60 -3.04 -0.70
N ILE A 19 -0.42 -1.95 -1.45
CA ILE A 19 -0.59 -0.61 -0.88
C ILE A 19 -2.06 -0.24 -1.04
N ASP A 20 -2.78 -0.24 0.09
CA ASP A 20 -4.11 0.32 0.16
C ASP A 20 -4.04 1.83 -0.09
N GLN A 21 -4.43 2.26 -1.29
CA GLN A 21 -4.36 3.66 -1.70
C GLN A 21 -5.09 4.58 -0.71
N HIS A 22 -6.20 4.10 -0.13
CA HIS A 22 -6.98 4.84 0.85
C HIS A 22 -6.20 5.04 2.15
N GLU A 23 -5.57 3.99 2.69
CA GLU A 23 -4.73 4.12 3.89
C GLU A 23 -3.49 4.98 3.64
N PHE A 24 -2.88 4.88 2.45
CA PHE A 24 -1.79 5.76 2.03
C PHE A 24 -2.23 7.24 2.03
N LEU A 25 -3.38 7.56 1.42
CA LEU A 25 -3.90 8.93 1.36
C LEU A 25 -4.29 9.48 2.74
N VAL A 26 -4.88 8.66 3.61
CA VAL A 26 -5.20 9.07 4.98
C VAL A 26 -3.92 9.39 5.76
N ALA A 27 -2.92 8.51 5.70
CA ALA A 27 -1.64 8.72 6.37
C ALA A 27 -0.88 9.92 5.80
N TRP A 28 -0.90 10.09 4.47
CA TRP A 28 -0.31 11.25 3.80
C TRP A 28 -1.03 12.56 4.17
N SER A 29 -2.37 12.55 4.23
CA SER A 29 -3.18 13.70 4.66
C SER A 29 -3.00 14.05 6.14
N MET A 30 -2.59 13.09 6.96
CA MET A 30 -2.21 13.33 8.36
C MET A 30 -0.79 13.95 8.49
N GLY A 31 -0.05 14.11 7.39
CA GLY A 31 1.33 14.60 7.40
C GLY A 31 2.35 13.55 7.83
N MET A 32 2.03 12.25 7.72
CA MET A 32 2.99 11.19 8.03
C MET A 32 4.11 11.13 6.97
N ASN A 33 5.32 10.82 7.42
CA ASN A 33 6.46 10.60 6.54
C ASN A 33 6.36 9.27 5.80
N ASP A 34 7.04 9.13 4.66
CA ASP A 34 6.99 7.91 3.85
C ASP A 34 7.44 6.65 4.65
N GLU A 35 8.32 6.81 5.65
CA GLU A 35 8.72 5.75 6.59
C GLU A 35 7.61 5.32 7.57
N GLU A 36 6.85 6.28 8.08
CA GLU A 36 5.72 6.03 8.98
C GLU A 36 4.58 5.38 8.20
N ILE A 37 4.33 5.87 6.98
CA ILE A 37 3.37 5.31 6.04
C ILE A 37 3.76 3.87 5.68
N ALA A 38 5.04 3.63 5.38
CA ALA A 38 5.58 2.30 5.09
C ALA A 38 5.38 1.34 6.27
N LYS A 39 5.74 1.76 7.49
CA LYS A 39 5.51 0.95 8.71
C LYS A 39 4.04 0.69 8.96
N LYS A 40 3.18 1.69 8.77
CA LYS A 40 1.74 1.59 9.01
C LYS A 40 1.06 0.63 8.04
N LEU A 41 1.46 0.67 6.77
CA LEU A 41 0.97 -0.21 5.72
C LEU A 41 1.68 -1.58 5.70
N GLY A 42 2.75 -1.76 6.49
CA GLY A 42 3.56 -2.97 6.48
C GLY A 42 4.31 -3.21 5.17
N VAL A 43 4.66 -2.13 4.47
CA VAL A 43 5.37 -2.17 3.18
C VAL A 43 6.76 -1.56 3.30
N SER A 44 7.59 -1.76 2.28
CA SER A 44 8.91 -1.15 2.20
C SER A 44 8.81 0.32 1.78
N VAL A 45 9.60 1.20 2.40
CA VAL A 45 9.75 2.62 2.02
C VAL A 45 9.97 2.84 0.51
N PRO A 46 10.84 2.07 -0.20
CA PRO A 46 10.96 2.21 -1.65
C PRO A 46 9.64 1.96 -2.40
N LEU A 47 8.82 1.01 -1.95
CA LEU A 47 7.51 0.72 -2.54
C LEU A 47 6.55 1.91 -2.38
N VAL A 48 6.55 2.53 -1.20
CA VAL A 48 5.77 3.76 -0.93
C VAL A 48 6.20 4.89 -1.86
N LYS A 49 7.51 5.04 -2.09
CA LYS A 49 8.07 6.07 -2.96
C LYS A 49 7.71 5.85 -4.43
N GLU A 50 7.78 4.61 -4.90
CA GLU A 50 7.33 4.23 -6.25
C GLU A 50 5.83 4.44 -6.43
N PHE A 51 5.01 4.04 -5.45
CA PHE A 51 3.56 4.23 -5.48
C PHE A 51 3.17 5.71 -5.50
N LYS A 52 3.83 6.52 -4.66
CA LYS A 52 3.69 7.98 -4.64
C LYS A 52 4.08 8.57 -6.00
N ALA A 53 5.21 8.17 -6.56
CA ALA A 53 5.62 8.60 -7.89
C ALA A 53 4.57 8.23 -8.94
N SER A 54 4.08 6.99 -8.96
CA SER A 54 3.03 6.57 -9.91
C SER A 54 1.71 7.35 -9.76
N LEU A 55 1.33 7.71 -8.53
CA LEU A 55 0.14 8.52 -8.23
C LEU A 55 0.25 9.95 -8.78
N PHE A 56 1.44 10.54 -8.69
CA PHE A 56 1.68 11.95 -9.07
C PHE A 56 2.32 12.12 -10.45
N SER A 57 2.79 11.05 -11.10
CA SER A 57 3.52 11.10 -12.38
C SER A 57 2.63 11.02 -13.62
N ASN A 58 1.31 11.13 -13.48
CA ASN A 58 0.39 11.24 -14.62
C ASN A 58 0.16 12.72 -14.96
N ASN A 59 1.09 13.32 -15.72
CA ASN A 59 0.91 14.57 -16.48
C ASN A 59 1.22 14.30 -17.95
#